data_AF-A0A933M0Z2-F1
#
_entry.id   AF-A0A933M0Z2-F1
#
_cell.length_a   1.000
_cell.length_b   1.000
_cell.length_c   1.000
_cell.angle_alpha   90.00
_cell.angle_beta   90.00
_cell.angle_gamma   90.00
#
_symmetry.space_group_name_H-M   'P 1'
#
loop_
_entity.id
_entity.type
_entity.pdbx_description
1 polymer ?
#
loop_
_entity_poly.entity_id
_entity_poly.type
_entity_poly.pdbx_seq_one_letter_code
_entity_poly.pdbx_strand_id
1 'polypeptide(L)'
;MRKIISAVILVLSFWGYAGAQAGDVKAVWNSNVACGGTITENTILAADLDCSGVIGTALTIGADNIVLDGNGYKIIAPNASVVVSIIGRSNVTTRNIDLSGPAGHQRGYGLYLITVINSLIENVTAHNREYGIFSDWPVFRQRRGRVDAE
;
A
#
# COMPACT_ATOMS: atom_id res chain seq x y z
N MET A 1 80.89 12.69 18.13
CA MET A 1 79.98 11.57 18.47
C MET A 1 78.55 12.05 18.21
N ARG A 2 78.00 11.86 17.00
CA ARG A 2 76.89 10.94 16.68
C ARG A 2 75.86 10.78 17.81
N LYS A 3 74.62 11.28 17.62
CA LYS A 3 73.37 10.49 17.41
C LYS A 3 72.12 11.35 17.68
N ILE A 4 71.35 11.69 16.64
CA ILE A 4 70.06 11.10 16.19
C ILE A 4 68.90 12.05 16.54
N ILE A 5 68.36 12.67 15.49
CA ILE A 5 67.04 13.30 15.40
C ILE A 5 66.01 12.17 15.56
N SER A 6 65.07 12.25 16.51
CA SER A 6 63.97 11.27 16.57
C SER A 6 62.66 11.94 16.97
N ALA A 7 61.92 12.27 15.91
CA ALA A 7 60.48 12.41 15.76
C ALA A 7 59.62 12.25 17.03
N VAL A 8 59.08 13.38 17.49
CA VAL A 8 57.84 13.44 18.26
C VAL A 8 56.71 13.06 17.29
N ILE A 9 56.32 11.78 17.29
CA ILE A 9 55.15 11.30 16.56
C ILE A 9 53.92 11.75 17.34
N LEU A 10 53.35 12.89 16.94
CA LEU A 10 51.99 13.28 17.30
C LEU A 10 51.06 12.29 16.61
N VAL A 11 50.54 11.33 17.37
CA VAL A 11 49.40 10.50 16.96
C VAL A 11 48.20 11.44 16.92
N LEU A 12 47.95 12.05 15.77
CA LEU A 12 46.65 12.65 15.46
C LEU A 12 45.68 11.48 15.35
N SER A 13 44.96 11.20 16.43
CA SER A 13 43.82 10.30 16.43
C SER A 13 42.77 10.90 15.48
N PHE A 14 42.84 10.49 14.22
CA PHE A 14 41.71 10.55 13.30
C PHE A 14 40.61 9.71 13.92
N TRP A 15 39.70 10.36 14.65
CA TRP A 15 38.37 9.81 14.81
C TRP A 15 37.77 9.78 13.43
N GLY A 16 37.82 8.60 12.81
CA GLY A 16 37.03 8.29 11.65
C GLY A 16 35.58 8.49 12.05
N TYR A 17 35.02 9.64 11.68
CA TYR A 17 33.58 9.79 11.54
C TYR A 17 33.18 8.82 10.43
N ALA A 18 32.80 7.60 10.83
CA ALA A 18 32.00 6.74 9.98
C ALA A 18 30.75 7.56 9.64
N GLY A 19 30.65 7.97 8.37
CA GLY A 19 29.45 8.63 7.87
C GLY A 19 28.26 7.73 8.19
N ALA A 20 27.33 8.26 8.97
CA ALA A 20 26.00 7.66 9.06
C ALA A 20 25.43 7.70 7.64
N GLN A 21 25.32 6.53 7.00
CA GLN A 21 24.53 6.40 5.79
C GLN A 21 23.12 6.86 6.16
N ALA A 22 22.66 7.93 5.51
CA ALA A 22 21.24 8.23 5.44
C ALA A 22 20.59 7.03 4.74
N GLY A 23 20.19 6.04 5.54
CA GLY A 23 19.20 5.08 5.10
C GLY A 23 17.98 5.90 4.71
N ASP A 24 17.50 5.70 3.50
CA ASP A 24 16.24 6.26 3.06
C ASP A 24 15.20 5.93 4.14
N VAL A 25 14.78 6.95 4.90
CA VAL A 25 13.66 6.79 5.81
C VAL A 25 12.47 6.62 4.87
N LYS A 26 12.16 5.38 4.47
CA LYS A 26 10.83 5.05 3.96
C LYS A 26 9.91 5.66 5.01
N ALA A 27 9.13 6.67 4.60
CA ALA A 27 8.21 7.33 5.51
C ALA A 27 7.48 6.25 6.31
N VAL A 28 7.32 6.45 7.62
CA VAL A 28 6.67 5.43 8.45
C VAL A 28 5.18 5.47 8.10
N TRP A 29 4.79 4.74 7.06
CA TRP A 29 3.39 4.55 6.68
C TRP A 29 2.75 3.64 7.72
N ASN A 30 1.46 3.84 7.99
CA ASN A 30 0.74 2.94 8.87
C ASN A 30 0.72 1.54 8.23
N SER A 31 1.13 0.53 8.99
CA SER A 31 1.10 -0.88 8.59
C SER A 31 0.10 -1.71 9.40
N ASN A 32 -0.50 -1.11 10.44
CA ASN A 32 -1.50 -1.74 11.27
C ASN A 32 -2.89 -1.38 10.75
N VAL A 33 -3.34 -2.17 9.79
CA VAL A 33 -4.68 -2.08 9.21
C VAL A 33 -5.54 -3.18 9.81
N ALA A 34 -6.67 -2.82 10.39
CA ALA A 34 -7.65 -3.77 10.90
C ALA A 34 -8.78 -3.99 9.88
N CYS A 35 -9.24 -5.22 9.75
CA CYS A 35 -10.41 -5.56 8.95
C CYS A 35 -11.68 -4.88 9.50
N GLY A 36 -12.53 -4.39 8.60
CA GLY A 36 -13.66 -3.50 8.92
C GLY A 36 -13.23 -2.07 9.26
N GLY A 37 -11.93 -1.77 9.24
CA GLY A 37 -11.39 -0.48 9.61
C GLY A 37 -11.49 0.58 8.52
N THR A 38 -11.24 1.82 8.95
CA THR A 38 -11.15 2.99 8.07
C THR A 38 -9.72 3.49 8.04
N ILE A 39 -9.16 3.58 6.84
CA ILE A 39 -7.84 4.15 6.58
C ILE A 39 -8.00 5.65 6.36
N THR A 40 -7.42 6.44 7.26
CA THR A 40 -7.41 7.91 7.21
C THR A 40 -6.02 8.49 7.00
N GLU A 41 -5.01 7.63 6.93
CA GLU A 41 -3.61 7.98 6.71
C GLU A 41 -3.02 7.02 5.70
N ASN A 42 -1.91 7.44 5.11
CA ASN A 42 -1.32 6.61 4.12
C ASN A 42 -0.79 5.28 4.68
N THR A 43 -0.95 4.23 3.90
CA THR A 43 -0.84 2.85 4.37
C THR A 43 -0.03 2.01 3.39
N ILE A 44 0.87 1.20 3.95
CA ILE A 44 1.55 0.12 3.23
C ILE A 44 1.29 -1.20 3.94
N LEU A 45 0.83 -2.21 3.20
CA LEU A 45 0.68 -3.55 3.79
C LEU A 45 2.06 -4.16 4.03
N ALA A 46 2.25 -4.72 5.23
CA ALA A 46 3.45 -5.44 5.61
C ALA A 46 3.30 -6.96 5.47
N ALA A 47 2.07 -7.45 5.31
CA ALA A 47 1.72 -8.85 5.12
C ALA A 47 0.33 -8.95 4.48
N ASP A 48 -0.07 -10.16 4.10
CA ASP A 48 -1.46 -10.44 3.72
C ASP A 48 -2.40 -10.11 4.88
N LEU A 49 -3.49 -9.40 4.57
CA LEU A 49 -4.50 -9.03 5.54
C LEU A 49 -5.68 -10.01 5.45
N ASP A 50 -5.84 -10.85 6.48
CA ASP A 50 -6.95 -11.81 6.55
C ASP A 50 -8.19 -11.17 7.18
N CYS A 51 -9.18 -10.91 6.32
CA CYS A 51 -10.50 -10.40 6.67
C CYS A 51 -11.61 -11.44 6.44
N SER A 52 -11.30 -12.73 6.50
CA SER A 52 -12.26 -13.83 6.33
C SER A 52 -13.44 -13.79 7.31
N GLY A 53 -13.23 -13.24 8.50
CA GLY A 53 -14.26 -13.04 9.52
C GLY A 53 -15.19 -11.84 9.30
N VAL A 54 -14.93 -10.98 8.30
CA VAL A 54 -15.74 -9.78 8.06
C VAL A 54 -16.81 -10.04 7.00
N ILE A 55 -18.03 -9.63 7.33
CA ILE A 55 -19.16 -9.53 6.42
C ILE A 55 -19.40 -8.04 6.15
N GLY A 56 -19.61 -7.65 4.89
CA GLY A 56 -19.74 -6.25 4.50
C GLY A 56 -18.45 -5.70 3.86
N THR A 57 -18.00 -4.54 4.31
CA THR A 57 -16.80 -3.87 3.77
C THR A 57 -15.56 -4.28 4.56
N ALA A 58 -14.53 -4.82 3.89
CA ALA A 58 -13.29 -5.23 4.55
C ALA A 58 -12.39 -4.03 4.89
N LEU A 59 -12.26 -3.03 4.01
CA LEU A 59 -11.55 -1.78 4.27
C LEU A 59 -12.26 -0.58 3.66
N THR A 60 -12.23 0.54 4.37
CA THR A 60 -12.74 1.83 3.87
C THR A 60 -11.63 2.86 3.80
N ILE A 61 -11.47 3.54 2.67
CA ILE A 61 -10.64 4.75 2.61
C ILE A 61 -11.49 5.95 3.04
N GLY A 62 -11.18 6.51 4.20
CA GLY A 62 -11.97 7.55 4.87
C GLY A 62 -11.43 8.97 4.76
N ALA A 63 -10.37 9.20 3.99
CA ALA A 63 -9.74 10.51 3.81
C ALA A 63 -9.26 10.72 2.37
N ASP A 64 -9.06 11.98 2.01
CA ASP A 64 -8.45 12.39 0.73
C ASP A 64 -6.92 12.36 0.83
N ASN A 65 -6.24 12.38 -0.32
CA ASN A 65 -4.77 12.40 -0.39
C ASN A 65 -4.12 11.16 0.25
N ILE A 66 -4.78 10.00 0.11
CA ILE A 66 -4.35 8.74 0.71
C ILE A 66 -3.72 7.82 -0.33
N VAL A 67 -2.60 7.18 0.04
CA VAL A 67 -2.04 6.05 -0.67
C VAL A 67 -2.30 4.78 0.12
N LEU A 68 -2.98 3.82 -0.49
CA LEU A 68 -3.02 2.42 -0.08
C LEU A 68 -2.11 1.63 -1.02
N ASP A 69 -0.96 1.20 -0.51
CA ASP A 69 -0.02 0.36 -1.22
C ASP A 69 -0.06 -1.06 -0.65
N GLY A 70 -0.55 -2.01 -1.44
CA GLY A 70 -0.55 -3.41 -1.04
C GLY A 70 0.86 -4.01 -0.99
N ASN A 71 1.87 -3.37 -1.57
CA ASN A 71 3.25 -3.85 -1.60
C ASN A 71 3.39 -5.31 -2.12
N GLY A 72 2.45 -5.75 -2.96
CA GLY A 72 2.36 -7.11 -3.49
C GLY A 72 1.56 -8.10 -2.63
N TYR A 73 1.08 -7.70 -1.46
CA TYR A 73 0.25 -8.50 -0.57
C TYR A 73 -1.24 -8.49 -0.94
N LYS A 74 -1.97 -9.40 -0.31
CA LYS A 74 -3.40 -9.64 -0.54
C LYS A 74 -4.27 -9.12 0.59
N ILE A 75 -5.51 -8.74 0.26
CA ILE A 75 -6.59 -8.62 1.24
C ILE A 75 -7.54 -9.80 1.03
N ILE A 76 -7.48 -10.74 1.97
CA ILE A 76 -8.25 -11.99 1.91
C ILE A 76 -9.61 -11.75 2.55
N ALA A 77 -10.60 -11.40 1.75
CA ALA A 77 -11.95 -11.11 2.22
C ALA A 77 -13.01 -11.91 1.43
N PRO A 78 -13.09 -13.25 1.62
CA PRO A 78 -14.01 -14.11 0.86
C PRO A 78 -15.49 -13.80 1.10
N ASN A 79 -15.85 -13.35 2.30
CA ASN A 79 -17.24 -13.10 2.70
C ASN A 79 -17.64 -11.62 2.62
N ALA A 80 -16.70 -10.74 2.26
CA ALA A 80 -16.96 -9.32 2.14
C ALA A 80 -17.77 -9.02 0.88
N SER A 81 -18.79 -8.15 1.02
CA SER A 81 -19.50 -7.59 -0.13
C SER A 81 -18.66 -6.56 -0.86
N VAL A 82 -17.71 -5.91 -0.17
CA VAL A 82 -16.74 -4.98 -0.76
C VAL A 82 -15.39 -5.21 -0.08
N VAL A 83 -14.31 -5.46 -0.83
CA VAL A 83 -12.98 -5.61 -0.22
C VAL A 83 -12.42 -4.23 0.15
N VAL A 84 -12.37 -3.30 -0.80
CA VAL A 84 -11.94 -1.92 -0.55
C VAL A 84 -12.99 -0.95 -1.05
N SER A 85 -13.47 -0.08 -0.17
CA SER A 85 -14.47 0.95 -0.47
C SER A 85 -13.86 2.35 -0.44
N ILE A 86 -14.13 3.13 -1.48
CA ILE A 86 -13.71 4.52 -1.61
C ILE A 86 -14.90 5.32 -2.10
N ILE A 87 -15.47 6.15 -1.23
CA ILE A 87 -16.69 6.90 -1.52
C ILE A 87 -16.49 8.38 -1.20
N GLY A 88 -16.73 9.23 -2.20
CA GLY A 88 -16.68 10.69 -2.07
C GLY A 88 -15.28 11.21 -1.75
N ARG A 89 -14.23 10.59 -2.33
CA ARG A 89 -12.83 10.93 -2.04
C ARG A 89 -12.08 11.43 -3.26
N SER A 90 -11.03 12.19 -3.00
CA SER A 90 -10.15 12.74 -4.02
C SER A 90 -8.69 12.43 -3.75
N ASN A 91 -7.90 12.36 -4.83
CA ASN A 91 -6.45 12.13 -4.75
C ASN A 91 -6.09 10.85 -3.98
N VAL A 92 -6.85 9.77 -4.19
CA VAL A 92 -6.57 8.46 -3.60
C VAL A 92 -5.77 7.62 -4.58
N THR A 93 -4.67 7.02 -4.11
CA THR A 93 -3.90 6.04 -4.88
C THR A 93 -4.09 4.66 -4.27
N THR A 94 -4.60 3.70 -5.04
CA THR A 94 -4.62 2.28 -4.63
C THR A 94 -3.77 1.49 -5.59
N ARG A 95 -2.74 0.80 -5.07
CA ARG A 95 -1.79 0.11 -5.93
C ARG A 95 -1.17 -1.16 -5.36
N ASN A 96 -0.63 -1.98 -6.25
CA ASN A 96 0.17 -3.18 -5.94
C ASN A 96 -0.54 -4.14 -4.97
N ILE A 97 -1.80 -4.44 -5.22
CA ILE A 97 -2.64 -5.19 -4.28
C ILE A 97 -3.52 -6.22 -4.99
N ASP A 98 -3.69 -7.37 -4.35
CA ASP A 98 -4.60 -8.43 -4.79
C ASP A 98 -5.86 -8.45 -3.89
N LEU A 99 -7.01 -8.23 -4.51
CA LEU A 99 -8.35 -8.18 -3.91
C LEU A 99 -9.23 -9.36 -4.40
N SER A 100 -8.62 -10.40 -4.97
CA SER A 100 -9.35 -11.54 -5.54
C SER A 100 -10.23 -12.27 -4.52
N GLY A 101 -11.32 -12.84 -5.02
CA GLY A 101 -12.16 -13.77 -4.29
C GLY A 101 -11.71 -15.22 -4.44
N PRO A 102 -12.25 -16.14 -3.62
CA PRO A 102 -12.00 -17.56 -3.78
C PRO A 102 -12.59 -18.06 -5.11
N ALA A 103 -11.96 -19.09 -5.70
CA ALA A 103 -12.43 -19.69 -6.95
C ALA A 103 -13.88 -20.19 -6.80
N GLY A 104 -14.70 -19.98 -7.85
CA GLY A 104 -16.11 -20.38 -7.86
C GLY A 104 -17.05 -19.51 -7.02
N HIS A 105 -16.58 -18.39 -6.47
CA HIS A 105 -17.36 -17.49 -5.63
C HIS A 105 -17.35 -16.05 -6.17
N GLN A 106 -18.18 -15.77 -7.17
CA GLN A 106 -18.32 -14.44 -7.77
C GLN A 106 -19.31 -13.58 -6.95
N ARG A 107 -18.89 -13.12 -5.78
CA ARG A 107 -19.72 -12.22 -4.95
C ARG A 107 -18.95 -10.95 -4.59
N GLY A 108 -19.69 -9.84 -4.59
CA GLY A 108 -19.19 -8.57 -4.11
C GLY A 108 -18.15 -7.91 -5.01
N TYR A 109 -17.66 -6.78 -4.54
CA TYR A 109 -16.75 -5.89 -5.24
C TYR A 109 -15.33 -6.07 -4.72
N GLY A 110 -14.33 -6.17 -5.60
CA GLY A 110 -12.93 -6.04 -5.19
C GLY A 110 -12.65 -4.61 -4.74
N LEU A 111 -12.71 -3.67 -5.69
CA LEU A 111 -12.55 -2.24 -5.42
C LEU A 111 -13.81 -1.50 -5.83
N TYR A 112 -14.45 -0.80 -4.89
CA TYR A 112 -15.69 -0.06 -5.10
C TYR A 112 -15.44 1.44 -4.99
N LEU A 113 -15.58 2.16 -6.10
CA LEU A 113 -15.25 3.57 -6.25
C LEU A 113 -16.52 4.36 -6.57
N ILE A 114 -16.99 5.19 -5.65
CA ILE A 114 -18.18 6.04 -5.86
C ILE A 114 -17.80 7.50 -5.68
N THR A 115 -18.06 8.34 -6.70
CA THR A 115 -17.75 9.78 -6.67
C THR A 115 -16.27 10.02 -6.33
N VAL A 116 -15.38 9.25 -6.97
CA VAL A 116 -13.93 9.32 -6.75
C VAL A 116 -13.26 10.15 -7.84
N ILE A 117 -12.49 11.17 -7.44
CA ILE A 117 -11.94 12.18 -8.36
C ILE A 117 -10.41 12.23 -8.25
N ASN A 118 -9.74 12.49 -9.38
CA ASN A 118 -8.27 12.69 -9.44
C ASN A 118 -7.47 11.57 -8.74
N SER A 119 -7.91 10.33 -8.89
CA SER A 119 -7.36 9.18 -8.17
C SER A 119 -6.66 8.22 -9.12
N LEU A 120 -5.73 7.43 -8.60
CA LEU A 120 -4.90 6.51 -9.36
C LEU A 120 -5.11 5.07 -8.89
N ILE A 121 -5.54 4.21 -9.81
CA ILE A 121 -5.61 2.77 -9.60
C ILE A 121 -4.56 2.10 -10.48
N GLU A 122 -3.58 1.46 -9.87
CA GLU A 122 -2.41 0.93 -10.57
C GLU A 122 -2.04 -0.47 -10.05
N ASN A 123 -1.86 -1.44 -10.94
CA ASN A 123 -1.40 -2.78 -10.54
C ASN A 123 -2.29 -3.40 -9.44
N VAL A 124 -3.61 -3.36 -9.68
CA VAL A 124 -4.62 -3.96 -8.79
C VAL A 124 -5.22 -5.17 -9.48
N THR A 125 -5.25 -6.29 -8.76
CA THR A 125 -5.83 -7.56 -9.19
C THR A 125 -7.11 -7.81 -8.41
N ALA A 126 -8.21 -8.20 -9.08
CA ALA A 126 -9.51 -8.39 -8.43
C ALA A 126 -10.39 -9.42 -9.16
N HIS A 127 -9.86 -10.60 -9.45
CA HIS A 127 -10.59 -11.69 -10.10
C HIS A 127 -11.51 -12.45 -9.13
N ASN A 128 -12.42 -13.27 -9.66
CA ASN A 128 -13.39 -14.06 -8.90
C ASN A 128 -14.21 -13.21 -7.93
N ARG A 129 -14.66 -12.05 -8.41
CA ARG A 129 -15.59 -11.13 -7.74
C ARG A 129 -16.76 -10.88 -8.68
N GLU A 130 -17.89 -10.44 -8.15
CA GLU A 130 -19.02 -10.02 -8.99
C GLU A 130 -18.60 -8.82 -9.86
N TYR A 131 -17.85 -7.89 -9.26
CA TYR A 131 -17.14 -6.85 -9.98
C TYR A 131 -15.73 -6.73 -9.43
N GLY A 132 -14.72 -6.87 -10.28
CA GLY A 132 -13.33 -6.70 -9.84
C GLY A 132 -13.05 -5.27 -9.39
N ILE A 133 -13.26 -4.31 -10.29
CA ILE A 133 -13.18 -2.87 -10.02
C ILE A 133 -14.45 -2.23 -10.57
N PHE A 134 -15.21 -1.58 -9.69
CA PHE A 134 -16.41 -0.85 -10.06
C PHE A 134 -16.22 0.64 -9.81
N SER A 135 -16.63 1.47 -10.77
CA SER A 135 -16.65 2.93 -10.63
C SER A 135 -17.91 3.55 -11.25
N ASP A 136 -18.56 4.47 -10.54
CA ASP A 136 -19.75 5.21 -11.02
C ASP A 136 -19.41 6.40 -11.94
N TRP A 137 -18.21 6.95 -11.81
CA TRP A 137 -17.65 8.04 -12.63
C TRP A 137 -16.35 7.58 -13.30
N PRO A 138 -15.92 8.20 -14.41
CA PRO A 138 -14.70 7.78 -15.09
C PRO A 138 -13.47 8.03 -14.22
N VAL A 139 -12.84 6.94 -13.74
CA VAL A 139 -11.58 6.96 -13.00
C VAL A 139 -10.43 7.10 -14.00
N PHE A 140 -10.07 8.34 -14.36
CA PHE A 140 -9.08 8.61 -15.40
C PHE A 140 -7.63 8.40 -14.93
N ARG A 141 -7.15 7.15 -15.04
CA ARG A 141 -5.81 6.70 -15.53
C ARG A 141 -5.52 5.27 -15.07
N GLN A 142 -6.20 4.28 -15.63
CA GLN A 142 -5.84 2.87 -15.44
C GLN A 142 -4.65 2.51 -16.37
N ARG A 143 -3.43 2.39 -15.84
CA ARG A 143 -2.22 2.10 -16.65
C ARG A 143 -1.85 0.61 -16.79
N ARG A 144 -2.52 -0.28 -16.05
CA ARG A 144 -2.53 -1.75 -16.27
C ARG A 144 -3.46 -2.38 -15.24
N GLY A 145 -4.53 -3.00 -15.71
CA GLY A 145 -5.42 -3.84 -14.93
C GLY A 145 -6.27 -4.65 -15.91
N ARG A 146 -6.22 -5.97 -15.82
CA ARG A 146 -7.04 -6.86 -16.65
C ARG A 146 -8.45 -6.83 -16.06
N VAL A 147 -9.34 -6.06 -16.68
CA VAL A 147 -10.77 -6.08 -16.40
C VAL A 147 -11.36 -7.20 -17.24
N ASP A 148 -11.36 -8.42 -16.70
CA ASP A 148 -12.16 -9.48 -17.29
C ASP A 148 -13.62 -9.18 -16.88
N ALA A 149 -14.34 -8.54 -17.80
CA ALA A 149 -15.79 -8.49 -17.76
C ALA A 149 -16.29 -9.75 -18.47
N GLU A 150 -16.98 -10.62 -17.75
CA GLU A 150 -17.88 -11.62 -18.31
C GLU A 150 -19.20 -11.58 -17.54
#